data_AF-E6ZZF6-F1
#
_entry.id   AF-E6ZZF6-F1
#
_cell.length_a   1.000
_cell.length_b   1.000
_cell.length_c   1.000
_cell.angle_alpha   90.00
_cell.angle_beta   90.00
_cell.angle_gamma   90.00
#
_symmetry.space_group_name_H-M   'P 1'
#
loop_
_entity.id
_entity.type
_entity.pdbx_description
1 polymer ?
#
loop_
_entity_poly.entity_id
_entity_poly.type
_entity_poly.pdbx_seq_one_letter_code
_entity_poly.pdbx_strand_id
1 'polypeptide(L)'
;MTSYQDAEEERERLAALWKPQDAAGVAGGLKAHRHIYIDWPNATIKKTLAIGASAPDASPPIYDRPRVEDESDNAASCVLVTKSSPIQATVHIVKEPKSSTSMAQSSEPGLSTKKLAEKPILVSAKTGSVGSISLSVPTYHGARPLNIRAKSLNGNITIYLPTSFSGLLNWTSETGTLKVSKTMQQRFKPLDNPPHKHRGTAKIIPSTASGLRGDVCTVTNRHGSITIKEYDEGAGSAGGAAGGEDKSCVIQ
;
A
#
# COMPACT_ATOMS: atom_id res chain seq x y z
N MET A 1 -40.65 -0.68 -30.96
CA MET A 1 -40.03 0.60 -30.54
C MET A 1 -38.94 0.33 -29.49
N THR A 2 -37.99 -0.57 -29.75
CA THR A 2 -37.00 -1.04 -28.75
C THR A 2 -35.54 -0.98 -29.24
N SER A 3 -35.30 -0.75 -30.54
CA SER A 3 -33.95 -0.83 -31.12
C SER A 3 -33.08 0.42 -30.93
N TYR A 4 -33.66 1.55 -30.50
CA TYR A 4 -32.93 2.80 -30.32
C TYR A 4 -32.28 2.93 -28.95
N GLN A 5 -32.86 2.30 -27.91
CA GLN A 5 -32.30 2.31 -26.56
C GLN A 5 -31.06 1.42 -26.46
N ASP A 6 -31.07 0.23 -27.06
CA ASP A 6 -29.92 -0.69 -27.05
C ASP A 6 -28.68 -0.09 -27.75
N ALA A 7 -28.89 0.63 -28.86
CA ALA A 7 -27.80 1.27 -29.59
C ALA A 7 -27.21 2.48 -28.84
N GLU A 8 -28.02 3.14 -28.01
CA GLU A 8 -27.58 4.26 -27.17
C GLU A 8 -26.80 3.75 -25.95
N GLU A 9 -27.27 2.67 -25.32
CA GLU A 9 -26.58 2.00 -24.20
C GLU A 9 -25.24 1.37 -24.63
N GLU A 10 -25.19 0.74 -25.81
CA GLU A 10 -23.95 0.19 -26.37
C GLU A 10 -22.96 1.30 -26.76
N ARG A 11 -23.46 2.43 -27.27
CA ARG A 11 -22.65 3.60 -27.58
C ARG A 11 -22.13 4.29 -26.32
N GLU A 12 -22.91 4.37 -25.25
CA GLU A 12 -22.44 4.83 -23.94
C GLU A 12 -21.40 3.88 -23.35
N ARG A 13 -21.60 2.57 -23.48
CA ARG A 13 -20.65 1.54 -23.03
C ARG A 13 -19.31 1.62 -23.78
N LEU A 14 -19.34 1.89 -25.09
CA LEU A 14 -18.16 2.13 -25.92
C LEU A 14 -17.50 3.50 -25.66
N ALA A 15 -18.30 4.54 -25.39
CA ALA A 15 -17.77 5.86 -25.02
C ALA A 15 -17.09 5.84 -23.64
N ALA A 16 -17.62 5.06 -22.68
CA ALA A 16 -17.01 4.85 -21.36
C ALA A 16 -15.69 4.07 -21.42
N LEU A 17 -15.51 3.21 -22.42
CA LEU A 17 -14.25 2.52 -22.70
C LEU A 17 -13.16 3.47 -23.24
N TRP A 18 -13.54 4.60 -23.86
CA TRP A 18 -12.62 5.51 -24.57
C TRP A 18 -12.40 6.88 -23.90
N LYS A 19 -13.07 7.19 -22.78
CA LYS A 19 -12.85 8.42 -21.98
C LYS A 19 -12.03 8.13 -20.71
N PRO A 20 -10.69 8.09 -20.78
CA PRO A 20 -9.85 7.83 -19.61
C PRO A 20 -9.75 9.01 -18.62
N GLN A 21 -10.37 10.16 -18.91
CA GLN A 21 -10.28 11.38 -18.08
C GLN A 21 -11.35 11.49 -16.98
N ASP A 22 -12.51 10.83 -17.12
CA ASP A 22 -13.63 11.03 -16.18
C ASP A 22 -13.70 9.97 -15.06
N ALA A 23 -12.90 8.90 -15.15
CA ALA A 23 -12.82 7.87 -14.11
C ALA A 23 -11.78 8.23 -13.04
N ALA A 24 -12.03 9.31 -12.27
CA ALA A 24 -11.32 9.67 -11.03
C ALA A 24 -9.88 9.13 -10.94
N GLY A 25 -9.05 9.50 -11.94
CA GLY A 25 -7.74 8.89 -12.12
C GLY A 25 -6.83 9.28 -10.97
N VAL A 26 -6.07 8.33 -10.44
CA VAL A 26 -4.90 8.70 -9.65
C VAL A 26 -3.91 9.42 -10.57
N ALA A 27 -3.07 10.28 -10.00
CA ALA A 27 -2.00 11.01 -10.70
C ALA A 27 -1.37 10.15 -11.82
N GLY A 28 -1.65 10.51 -13.08
CA GLY A 28 -1.12 9.84 -14.27
C GLY A 28 -2.10 8.99 -15.10
N GLY A 29 -3.41 9.01 -14.84
CA GLY A 29 -4.39 8.31 -15.71
C GLY A 29 -4.37 6.78 -15.58
N LEU A 30 -3.84 6.27 -14.46
CA LEU A 30 -3.80 4.84 -14.18
C LEU A 30 -5.21 4.32 -13.86
N LYS A 31 -5.62 3.26 -14.56
CA LYS A 31 -6.84 2.53 -14.24
C LYS A 31 -6.66 1.82 -12.90
N ALA A 32 -7.53 2.13 -11.95
CA ALA A 32 -7.52 1.48 -10.66
C ALA A 32 -8.29 0.17 -10.70
N HIS A 33 -7.79 -0.82 -9.96
CA HIS A 33 -8.44 -2.11 -9.75
C HIS A 33 -8.64 -2.35 -8.26
N ARG A 34 -9.71 -3.06 -7.89
CA ARG A 34 -9.91 -3.36 -6.47
C ARG A 34 -8.84 -4.33 -5.96
N HIS A 35 -8.59 -5.40 -6.70
CA HIS A 35 -7.60 -6.40 -6.34
C HIS A 35 -6.62 -6.64 -7.50
N ILE A 36 -5.33 -6.64 -7.19
CA ILE A 36 -4.23 -6.93 -8.09
C ILE A 36 -3.34 -7.99 -7.44
N TYR A 37 -3.11 -9.09 -8.16
CA TYR A 37 -2.14 -10.11 -7.78
C TYR A 37 -1.19 -10.31 -8.97
N ILE A 38 0.12 -10.27 -8.71
CA ILE A 38 1.17 -10.49 -9.72
C ILE A 38 2.14 -11.51 -9.14
N ASP A 39 2.22 -12.67 -9.76
CA ASP A 39 3.11 -13.77 -9.35
C ASP A 39 4.07 -14.11 -10.49
N TRP A 40 5.20 -13.40 -10.48
CA TRP A 40 6.23 -13.51 -11.50
C TRP A 40 7.50 -14.10 -10.89
N PRO A 41 7.56 -15.42 -10.70
CA PRO A 41 8.63 -16.05 -9.92
C PRO A 41 10.03 -15.71 -10.46
N ASN A 42 10.18 -15.63 -11.78
CA ASN A 42 11.47 -15.49 -12.45
C ASN A 42 11.63 -14.13 -13.15
N ALA A 43 10.78 -13.13 -12.88
CA ALA A 43 10.87 -11.83 -13.53
C ALA A 43 10.85 -10.67 -12.53
N THR A 44 11.59 -9.62 -12.86
CA THR A 44 11.60 -8.38 -12.08
C THR A 44 10.27 -7.66 -12.23
N ILE A 45 9.69 -7.23 -11.10
CA ILE A 45 8.50 -6.38 -11.12
C ILE A 45 8.95 -4.93 -10.99
N LYS A 46 8.84 -4.14 -12.06
CA LYS A 46 9.03 -2.68 -12.03
C LYS A 46 7.77 -1.99 -12.53
N LYS A 47 6.86 -1.63 -11.63
CA LYS A 47 5.52 -1.13 -12.00
C LYS A 47 5.02 0.00 -11.11
N THR A 48 4.20 0.86 -11.72
CA THR A 48 3.33 1.78 -11.02
C THR A 48 1.90 1.26 -11.16
N LEU A 49 1.23 1.01 -10.04
CA LEU A 49 -0.08 0.37 -9.98
C LEU A 49 -1.05 1.28 -9.22
N ALA A 50 -2.35 1.19 -9.53
CA ALA A 50 -3.39 1.89 -8.81
C ALA A 50 -4.43 0.90 -8.28
N ILE A 51 -4.74 1.00 -6.99
CA ILE A 51 -5.81 0.23 -6.34
C ILE A 51 -6.82 1.12 -5.64
N GLY A 52 -8.03 0.63 -5.44
CA GLY A 52 -9.03 1.34 -4.64
C GLY A 52 -10.24 0.48 -4.31
N ALA A 53 -10.80 0.61 -3.10
CA ALA A 53 -11.94 -0.21 -2.68
C ALA A 53 -13.21 0.05 -3.50
N SER A 54 -13.36 1.27 -4.02
CA SER A 54 -14.45 1.65 -4.91
C SER A 54 -14.20 1.27 -6.37
N ALA A 55 -13.00 0.80 -6.72
CA ALA A 55 -12.70 0.38 -8.08
C ALA A 55 -13.44 -0.93 -8.40
N PRO A 56 -13.77 -1.18 -9.69
CA PRO A 56 -14.32 -2.45 -10.10
C PRO A 56 -13.26 -3.55 -10.08
N ASP A 57 -13.72 -4.78 -9.85
CA ASP A 57 -12.93 -5.98 -10.11
C ASP A 57 -12.75 -6.17 -11.61
N ALA A 58 -11.54 -6.51 -12.04
CA ALA A 58 -11.27 -6.77 -13.45
C ALA A 58 -11.79 -8.16 -13.82
N SER A 59 -12.73 -8.23 -14.77
CA SER A 59 -13.16 -9.48 -15.40
C SER A 59 -13.11 -9.33 -16.93
N PRO A 60 -12.26 -10.10 -17.65
CA PRO A 60 -11.27 -11.03 -17.10
C PRO A 60 -10.14 -10.30 -16.33
N PRO A 61 -9.44 -10.98 -15.40
CA PRO A 61 -8.28 -10.40 -14.73
C PRO A 61 -7.21 -9.94 -15.73
N ILE A 62 -6.70 -8.71 -15.54
CA ILE A 62 -5.59 -8.17 -16.36
C ILE A 62 -4.24 -8.77 -15.93
N TYR A 63 -4.17 -9.21 -14.67
CA TYR A 63 -3.04 -9.90 -14.07
C TYR A 63 -3.48 -11.25 -13.54
N ASP A 64 -2.66 -11.86 -12.68
CA ASP A 64 -3.01 -13.09 -12.01
C ASP A 64 -4.24 -12.87 -11.11
N ARG A 65 -5.06 -13.92 -10.99
CA ARG A 65 -6.25 -13.86 -10.15
C ARG A 65 -5.83 -13.70 -8.68
N PRO A 66 -6.42 -12.75 -7.93
CA PRO A 66 -6.20 -12.64 -6.50
C PRO A 66 -6.59 -13.91 -5.75
N ARG A 67 -5.92 -14.15 -4.63
CA ARG A 67 -6.27 -15.26 -3.75
C ARG A 67 -7.58 -14.94 -3.05
N VAL A 68 -8.40 -15.96 -2.80
CA VAL A 68 -9.71 -15.80 -2.14
C VAL A 68 -9.57 -15.10 -0.79
N GLU A 69 -8.51 -15.40 -0.03
CA GLU A 69 -8.20 -14.75 1.25
C GLU A 69 -7.94 -13.24 1.11
N ASP A 70 -7.24 -12.84 0.05
CA ASP A 70 -6.93 -11.43 -0.19
C ASP A 70 -8.20 -10.64 -0.57
N GLU A 71 -9.14 -11.28 -1.26
CA GLU A 71 -10.46 -10.72 -1.62
C GLU A 71 -11.42 -10.68 -0.41
N SER A 72 -11.39 -11.72 0.44
CA SER A 72 -12.27 -11.81 1.61
C SER A 72 -11.87 -10.83 2.71
N ASP A 73 -10.58 -10.67 2.95
CA ASP A 73 -10.08 -9.99 4.15
C ASP A 73 -9.85 -8.50 3.93
N ASN A 74 -9.71 -8.06 2.67
CA ASN A 74 -9.33 -6.70 2.34
C ASN A 74 -10.39 -6.00 1.48
N ALA A 75 -10.51 -4.69 1.63
CA ALA A 75 -11.36 -3.87 0.78
C ALA A 75 -10.76 -3.66 -0.61
N ALA A 76 -9.43 -3.64 -0.68
CA ALA A 76 -8.63 -3.61 -1.89
C ALA A 76 -7.25 -4.22 -1.58
N SER A 77 -6.62 -4.86 -2.57
CA SER A 77 -5.31 -5.48 -2.38
C SER A 77 -4.40 -5.31 -3.60
N CYS A 78 -3.11 -5.10 -3.35
CA CYS A 78 -2.06 -5.20 -4.35
C CYS A 78 -0.98 -6.14 -3.80
N VAL A 79 -0.86 -7.34 -4.38
CA VAL A 79 0.07 -8.38 -3.93
C VAL A 79 1.05 -8.70 -5.05
N LEU A 80 2.34 -8.54 -4.74
CA LEU A 80 3.45 -8.73 -5.68
C LEU A 80 4.35 -9.85 -5.16
N VAL A 81 4.53 -10.89 -5.97
CA VAL A 81 5.30 -12.07 -5.59
C VAL A 81 6.34 -12.39 -6.65
N THR A 82 7.57 -12.63 -6.20
CA THR A 82 8.65 -13.18 -7.02
C THR A 82 9.37 -14.28 -6.24
N LYS A 83 10.11 -15.16 -6.94
CA LYS A 83 10.94 -16.18 -6.29
C LYS A 83 12.33 -15.62 -6.03
N SER A 84 12.99 -15.09 -7.06
CA SER A 84 14.40 -14.70 -7.00
C SER A 84 14.70 -13.32 -7.61
N SER A 85 13.67 -12.52 -7.86
CA SER A 85 13.77 -11.28 -8.63
C SER A 85 13.44 -10.05 -7.79
N PRO A 86 14.08 -8.90 -8.05
CA PRO A 86 13.77 -7.67 -7.35
C PRO A 86 12.35 -7.18 -7.65
N ILE A 87 11.77 -6.45 -6.69
CA ILE A 87 10.48 -5.78 -6.80
C ILE A 87 10.71 -4.28 -6.58
N GLN A 88 10.37 -3.46 -7.56
CA GLN A 88 10.33 -2.00 -7.46
C GLN A 88 8.95 -1.52 -7.86
N ALA A 89 8.10 -1.24 -6.88
CA ALA A 89 6.70 -0.91 -7.13
C ALA A 89 6.28 0.38 -6.43
N THR A 90 5.53 1.20 -7.16
CA THR A 90 4.80 2.35 -6.61
C THR A 90 3.31 2.03 -6.67
N VAL A 91 2.65 2.01 -5.52
CA VAL A 91 1.23 1.68 -5.42
C VAL A 91 0.46 2.93 -5.00
N HIS A 92 -0.34 3.43 -5.93
CA HIS A 92 -1.27 4.51 -5.71
C HIS A 92 -2.59 3.96 -5.19
N ILE A 93 -3.11 4.61 -4.15
CA ILE A 93 -4.38 4.21 -3.55
C ILE A 93 -5.41 5.30 -3.84
N VAL A 94 -6.40 4.97 -4.67
CA VAL A 94 -7.49 5.88 -5.02
C VAL A 94 -8.27 6.21 -3.75
N LYS A 95 -8.56 7.51 -3.60
CA LYS A 95 -9.42 7.99 -2.53
C LYS A 95 -10.83 7.45 -2.72
N GLU A 96 -11.35 6.79 -1.69
CA GLU A 96 -12.77 6.44 -1.66
C GLU A 96 -13.61 7.74 -1.67
N PRO A 97 -14.63 7.86 -2.53
CA PRO A 97 -15.62 8.91 -2.34
C PRO A 97 -16.20 8.73 -0.93
N LYS A 98 -16.25 9.82 -0.14
CA LYS A 98 -16.85 9.79 1.20
C LYS A 98 -18.23 9.14 1.05
N SER A 99 -18.42 7.95 1.62
CA SER A 99 -19.72 7.30 1.60
C SER A 99 -20.69 8.16 2.39
N SER A 100 -21.48 8.97 1.69
CA SER A 100 -22.63 9.67 2.23
C SER A 100 -23.80 8.69 2.40
N THR A 101 -23.62 7.55 3.08
CA THR A 101 -24.73 6.64 3.39
C THR A 101 -24.39 5.73 4.57
N SER A 102 -24.67 6.21 5.78
CA SER A 102 -25.14 5.36 6.88
C SER A 102 -26.24 6.10 7.63
N MET A 103 -27.28 6.51 6.88
CA MET A 103 -28.60 6.80 7.42
C MET A 103 -29.59 5.92 6.66
N ALA A 104 -29.78 4.69 7.14
CA ALA A 104 -31.03 3.94 7.06
C ALA A 104 -30.86 2.58 7.74
N GLN A 105 -31.78 2.30 8.67
CA GLN A 105 -32.06 1.02 9.34
C GLN A 105 -31.05 0.62 10.44
N SER A 106 -31.41 0.43 11.71
CA SER A 106 -32.72 0.26 12.35
C SER A 106 -32.64 0.68 13.82
N SER A 107 -33.70 1.30 14.30
CA SER A 107 -33.93 1.67 15.69
C SER A 107 -34.06 0.44 16.60
N GLU A 108 -33.01 0.12 17.34
CA GLU A 108 -33.11 -0.59 18.63
C GLU A 108 -32.21 0.11 19.66
N PRO A 109 -32.72 0.49 20.84
CA PRO A 109 -31.94 1.18 21.84
C PRO A 109 -31.27 0.15 22.76
N GLY A 110 -29.96 -0.01 22.62
CA GLY A 110 -29.13 -0.59 23.68
C GLY A 110 -28.34 -1.82 23.27
N LEU A 111 -27.25 -1.63 22.54
CA LEU A 111 -26.05 -2.44 22.69
C LEU A 111 -24.90 -1.65 22.04
N SER A 112 -23.77 -1.56 22.73
CA SER A 112 -22.60 -0.77 22.33
C SER A 112 -22.19 -1.04 20.88
N THR A 113 -22.34 -0.03 20.02
CA THR A 113 -21.92 -0.02 18.63
C THR A 113 -20.40 -0.09 18.54
N LYS A 114 -19.84 -1.30 18.69
CA LYS A 114 -18.53 -1.63 18.15
C LYS A 114 -18.62 -1.43 16.64
N LYS A 115 -18.14 -0.28 16.17
CA LYS A 115 -17.94 0.03 14.75
C LYS A 115 -17.26 -1.20 14.13
N LEU A 116 -17.98 -1.95 13.27
CA LEU A 116 -17.41 -3.10 12.57
C LEU A 116 -16.12 -2.61 11.92
N ALA A 117 -15.00 -3.27 12.25
CA ALA A 117 -13.70 -2.89 11.73
C ALA A 117 -13.76 -2.94 10.20
N GLU A 118 -13.67 -1.78 9.56
CA GLU A 118 -13.68 -1.70 8.10
C GLU A 118 -12.50 -2.49 7.55
N LYS A 119 -12.76 -3.37 6.55
CA LYS A 119 -11.71 -4.16 5.90
C LYS A 119 -10.56 -3.25 5.44
N PRO A 120 -9.29 -3.59 5.71
CA PRO A 120 -8.15 -2.76 5.37
C PRO A 120 -7.83 -2.76 3.87
N ILE A 121 -6.95 -1.85 3.46
CA ILE A 121 -6.31 -1.86 2.15
C ILE A 121 -4.94 -2.53 2.30
N LEU A 122 -4.69 -3.58 1.52
CA LEU A 122 -3.44 -4.34 1.58
C LEU A 122 -2.50 -3.96 0.45
N VAL A 123 -1.25 -3.68 0.78
CA VAL A 123 -0.14 -3.57 -0.18
C VAL A 123 0.96 -4.53 0.25
N SER A 124 1.19 -5.60 -0.51
CA SER A 124 2.13 -6.64 -0.18
C SER A 124 3.17 -6.87 -1.27
N ALA A 125 4.43 -7.03 -0.86
CA ALA A 125 5.52 -7.46 -1.72
C ALA A 125 6.30 -8.61 -1.06
N LYS A 126 6.54 -9.69 -1.80
CA LYS A 126 7.23 -10.87 -1.30
C LYS A 126 8.24 -11.41 -2.31
N THR A 127 9.48 -11.62 -1.86
CA THR A 127 10.49 -12.38 -2.59
C THR A 127 10.77 -13.70 -1.86
N GLY A 128 10.80 -14.81 -2.60
CA GLY A 128 10.87 -16.16 -2.03
C GLY A 128 12.28 -16.61 -1.58
N SER A 129 13.33 -16.11 -2.22
CA SER A 129 14.71 -16.60 -2.02
C SER A 129 15.73 -15.46 -1.99
N VAL A 130 15.92 -14.77 -3.12
CA VAL A 130 16.83 -13.64 -3.26
C VAL A 130 16.08 -12.52 -3.96
N GLY A 131 16.28 -11.27 -3.56
CA GLY A 131 15.64 -10.14 -4.21
C GLY A 131 15.38 -9.00 -3.24
N SER A 132 15.78 -7.80 -3.67
CA SER A 132 15.49 -6.58 -2.95
C SER A 132 14.08 -6.08 -3.27
N ILE A 133 13.42 -5.52 -2.28
CA ILE A 133 12.08 -4.94 -2.39
C ILE A 133 12.20 -3.43 -2.19
N SER A 134 11.70 -2.64 -3.13
CA SER A 134 11.47 -1.21 -2.98
C SER A 134 9.98 -0.97 -3.21
N LEU A 135 9.24 -0.72 -2.15
CA LEU A 135 7.80 -0.52 -2.19
C LEU A 135 7.46 0.90 -1.75
N SER A 136 6.71 1.62 -2.59
CA SER A 136 6.38 3.01 -2.36
C SER A 136 4.87 3.22 -2.37
N VAL A 137 4.35 3.90 -1.35
CA VAL A 137 2.96 4.38 -1.31
C VAL A 137 3.02 5.90 -1.17
N PRO A 138 2.82 6.66 -2.26
CA PRO A 138 3.03 8.11 -2.26
C PRO A 138 2.09 8.85 -1.32
N THR A 139 0.80 8.55 -1.43
CA THR A 139 -0.27 9.25 -0.71
C THR A 139 -1.35 8.26 -0.31
N TYR A 140 -1.96 8.51 0.85
CA TYR A 140 -3.13 7.77 1.29
C TYR A 140 -4.07 8.65 2.11
N HIS A 141 -5.34 8.73 1.71
CA HIS A 141 -6.36 9.56 2.35
C HIS A 141 -7.70 8.84 2.60
N GLY A 142 -7.74 7.51 2.49
CA GLY A 142 -8.96 6.70 2.69
C GLY A 142 -9.32 6.51 4.17
N ALA A 143 -10.58 6.21 4.52
CA ALA A 143 -10.98 6.02 5.92
C ALA A 143 -10.49 4.71 6.56
N ARG A 144 -10.20 3.72 5.71
CA ARG A 144 -9.80 2.37 6.09
C ARG A 144 -8.35 2.32 6.59
N PRO A 145 -7.98 1.31 7.39
CA PRO A 145 -6.59 1.08 7.74
C PRO A 145 -5.75 0.66 6.52
N LEU A 146 -4.54 1.19 6.42
CA LEU A 146 -3.55 0.76 5.42
C LEU A 146 -2.62 -0.31 6.01
N ASN A 147 -2.56 -1.48 5.36
CA ASN A 147 -1.72 -2.60 5.75
C ASN A 147 -0.64 -2.82 4.68
N ILE A 148 0.61 -2.50 5.01
CA ILE A 148 1.77 -2.69 4.14
C ILE A 148 2.57 -3.88 4.64
N ARG A 149 2.89 -4.83 3.75
CA ARG A 149 3.66 -6.03 4.08
C ARG A 149 4.80 -6.23 3.11
N ALA A 150 6.02 -6.31 3.62
CA ALA A 150 7.19 -6.65 2.82
C ALA A 150 7.92 -7.85 3.41
N LYS A 151 8.16 -8.89 2.61
CA LYS A 151 8.88 -10.08 3.05
C LYS A 151 9.96 -10.47 2.04
N SER A 152 11.21 -10.50 2.48
CA SER A 152 12.33 -11.04 1.71
C SER A 152 13.09 -12.06 2.54
N LEU A 153 13.60 -13.11 1.89
CA LEU A 153 14.54 -14.02 2.56
C LEU A 153 15.94 -13.42 2.50
N ASN A 154 16.44 -13.09 1.31
CA ASN A 154 17.74 -12.45 1.13
C ASN A 154 17.59 -11.21 0.24
N GLY A 155 17.88 -10.04 0.78
CA GLY A 155 17.85 -8.80 0.01
C GLY A 155 17.55 -7.60 0.90
N ASN A 156 17.71 -6.40 0.34
CA ASN A 156 17.35 -5.18 1.06
C ASN A 156 15.86 -4.89 0.88
N ILE A 157 15.20 -4.42 1.94
CA ILE A 157 13.82 -3.96 1.86
C ILE A 157 13.83 -2.45 2.12
N THR A 158 13.35 -1.68 1.16
CA THR A 158 13.10 -0.24 1.30
C THR A 158 11.62 0.01 1.18
N ILE A 159 11.02 0.67 2.18
CA ILE A 159 9.62 1.08 2.16
C ILE A 159 9.54 2.59 2.26
N TYR A 160 8.83 3.19 1.31
CA TYR A 160 8.47 4.59 1.32
C TYR A 160 7.02 4.73 1.77
N LEU A 161 6.84 5.17 3.01
CA LEU A 161 5.54 5.37 3.62
C LEU A 161 4.98 6.76 3.27
N PRO A 162 3.65 6.90 3.11
CA PRO A 162 3.04 8.20 2.90
C PRO A 162 3.14 9.04 4.19
N THR A 163 3.14 10.36 4.03
CA THR A 163 3.20 11.30 5.16
C THR A 163 2.01 11.14 6.12
N SER A 164 0.89 10.63 5.61
CA SER A 164 -0.32 10.31 6.35
C SER A 164 -0.28 8.96 7.08
N PHE A 165 0.75 8.13 6.93
CA PHE A 165 0.81 6.86 7.64
C PHE A 165 0.75 7.06 9.16
N SER A 166 -0.21 6.42 9.80
CA SER A 166 -0.49 6.53 11.24
C SER A 166 -0.73 5.17 11.84
N GLY A 167 0.27 4.60 12.52
CA GLY A 167 0.09 3.27 13.07
C GLY A 167 1.35 2.56 13.50
N LEU A 168 1.35 1.23 13.40
CA LEU A 168 2.43 0.39 13.89
C LEU A 168 3.37 -0.04 12.77
N LEU A 169 4.67 0.03 13.05
CA LEU A 169 5.73 -0.60 12.28
C LEU A 169 6.25 -1.80 13.07
N ASN A 170 6.09 -2.99 12.50
CA ASN A 170 6.64 -4.23 13.02
C ASN A 170 7.76 -4.66 12.09
N TRP A 171 8.95 -4.93 12.64
CA TRP A 171 10.05 -5.47 11.85
C TRP A 171 10.65 -6.71 12.48
N THR A 172 11.20 -7.58 11.64
CA THR A 172 11.99 -8.73 12.07
C THR A 172 13.06 -9.02 11.02
N SER A 173 14.29 -9.24 11.48
CA SER A 173 15.46 -9.54 10.67
C SER A 173 16.41 -10.48 11.41
N GLU A 174 16.84 -11.60 10.83
CA GLU A 174 17.78 -12.50 11.52
C GLU A 174 19.18 -11.89 11.67
N THR A 175 19.75 -11.34 10.60
CA THR A 175 21.11 -10.79 10.61
C THR A 175 21.19 -9.32 10.21
N GLY A 176 20.06 -8.71 9.88
CA GLY A 176 19.98 -7.34 9.38
C GLY A 176 19.86 -6.27 10.43
N THR A 177 19.76 -5.04 9.96
CA THR A 177 19.48 -3.85 10.77
C THR A 177 18.31 -3.06 10.21
N LEU A 178 17.61 -2.36 11.09
CA LEU A 178 16.62 -1.35 10.72
C LEU A 178 17.30 0.01 10.60
N LYS A 179 17.14 0.63 9.44
CA LYS A 179 17.52 2.01 9.14
C LYS A 179 16.26 2.83 8.96
N VAL A 180 16.19 3.95 9.65
CA VAL A 180 15.06 4.89 9.53
C VAL A 180 15.63 6.22 9.04
N SER A 181 14.98 6.85 8.07
CA SER A 181 15.39 8.18 7.59
C SER A 181 15.26 9.25 8.67
N LYS A 182 15.93 10.39 8.51
CA LYS A 182 15.90 11.47 9.50
C LYS A 182 14.50 12.03 9.70
N THR A 183 13.71 12.20 8.65
CA THR A 183 12.33 12.71 8.78
C THR A 183 11.46 11.67 9.45
N MET A 184 11.61 10.40 9.09
CA MET A 184 10.83 9.32 9.71
C MET A 184 11.19 9.12 11.19
N GLN A 185 12.45 9.33 11.59
CA GLN A 185 12.89 9.26 12.99
C GLN A 185 12.13 10.22 13.91
N GLN A 186 11.77 11.42 13.43
CA GLN A 186 11.03 12.41 14.21
C GLN A 186 9.64 11.90 14.64
N ARG A 187 9.11 10.92 13.91
CA ARG A 187 7.77 10.33 14.08
C ARG A 187 7.81 8.92 14.66
N PHE A 188 8.99 8.32 14.69
CA PHE A 188 9.23 6.96 15.13
C PHE A 188 9.33 6.90 16.65
N LYS A 189 8.41 6.17 17.29
CA LYS A 189 8.43 5.92 18.73
C LYS A 189 8.58 4.42 18.98
N PRO A 190 9.76 3.92 19.38
CA PRO A 190 9.92 2.51 19.72
C PRO A 190 9.01 2.15 20.90
N LEU A 191 8.36 1.00 20.84
CA LEU A 191 7.45 0.51 21.88
C LEU A 191 8.08 -0.60 22.73
N ASP A 192 9.13 -1.25 22.25
CA ASP A 192 9.77 -2.34 22.98
C ASP A 192 10.70 -1.79 24.07
N ASN A 193 10.64 -2.40 25.25
CA ASN A 193 11.56 -2.16 26.35
C ASN A 193 11.97 -3.50 27.00
N PRO A 194 13.22 -3.97 26.83
CA PRO A 194 14.33 -3.31 26.13
C PRO A 194 14.23 -3.39 24.58
N PRO A 195 14.85 -2.46 23.83
CA PRO A 195 14.96 -2.53 22.38
C PRO A 195 15.70 -3.80 21.92
N HIS A 196 15.31 -4.35 20.77
CA HIS A 196 15.98 -5.51 20.18
C HIS A 196 16.48 -5.20 18.77
N LYS A 197 17.78 -5.40 18.52
CA LYS A 197 18.43 -5.09 17.23
C LYS A 197 17.73 -5.72 16.02
N HIS A 198 17.34 -6.97 16.17
CA HIS A 198 16.84 -7.84 15.10
C HIS A 198 15.32 -7.85 14.96
N ARG A 199 14.56 -7.27 15.89
CA ARG A 199 13.10 -7.28 15.83
C ARG A 199 12.55 -6.14 16.65
N GLY A 200 11.38 -5.65 16.29
CA GLY A 200 10.70 -4.75 17.18
C GLY A 200 9.41 -4.18 16.62
N THR A 201 8.86 -3.30 17.44
CA THR A 201 7.60 -2.60 17.26
C THR A 201 7.82 -1.13 17.52
N ALA A 202 7.36 -0.29 16.61
CA ALA A 202 7.35 1.15 16.78
C ALA A 202 6.02 1.74 16.37
N LYS A 203 5.62 2.80 17.04
CA LYS A 203 4.50 3.64 16.63
C LYS A 203 5.03 4.76 15.73
N ILE A 204 4.43 4.91 14.57
CA ILE A 204 4.66 6.04 13.66
C ILE A 204 3.49 7.00 13.80
N ILE A 205 3.80 8.23 14.22
CA ILE A 205 2.84 9.33 14.28
C ILE A 205 2.72 9.94 12.88
N PRO A 206 1.54 10.30 12.36
CA PRO A 206 1.42 10.91 11.05
C PRO A 206 2.01 12.34 10.99
N SER A 207 2.65 12.73 9.89
CA SER A 207 3.10 14.12 9.62
C SER A 207 1.94 15.03 9.24
N THR A 208 0.95 14.45 8.54
CA THR A 208 -0.21 15.14 8.01
C THR A 208 -1.49 14.56 8.61
N ALA A 209 -2.63 15.24 8.46
CA ALA A 209 -3.89 14.75 9.02
C ALA A 209 -4.26 13.36 8.47
N SER A 210 -4.13 12.33 9.32
CA SER A 210 -4.50 10.95 8.98
C SER A 210 -5.86 10.51 9.55
N GLY A 211 -6.52 11.34 10.36
CA GLY A 211 -7.68 10.85 11.13
C GLY A 211 -7.30 9.70 12.08
N LEU A 212 -8.29 9.03 12.67
CA LEU A 212 -8.10 7.95 13.64
C LEU A 212 -7.93 6.58 12.96
N ARG A 213 -6.93 6.45 12.07
CA ARG A 213 -6.64 5.21 11.33
C ARG A 213 -5.55 4.41 12.03
N GLY A 214 -5.72 3.08 12.08
CA GLY A 214 -4.79 2.13 12.69
C GLY A 214 -3.97 1.40 11.62
N ASP A 215 -3.08 2.12 10.96
CA ASP A 215 -2.25 1.55 9.88
C ASP A 215 -1.24 0.54 10.44
N VAL A 216 -0.79 -0.38 9.59
CA VAL A 216 0.21 -1.39 9.97
C VAL A 216 1.20 -1.56 8.84
N CYS A 217 2.49 -1.49 9.15
CA CYS A 217 3.58 -1.83 8.26
C CYS A 217 4.34 -3.01 8.88
N THR A 218 4.35 -4.16 8.20
CA THR A 218 5.06 -5.35 8.66
C THR A 218 6.18 -5.69 7.69
N VAL A 219 7.41 -5.75 8.21
CA VAL A 219 8.60 -6.03 7.41
C VAL A 219 9.33 -7.23 7.98
N THR A 220 9.55 -8.24 7.14
CA THR A 220 10.31 -9.42 7.53
C THR A 220 11.45 -9.65 6.54
N ASN A 221 12.66 -9.69 7.07
CA ASN A 221 13.86 -10.04 6.33
C ASN A 221 14.56 -11.22 7.03
N ARG A 222 15.32 -12.05 6.33
CA ARG A 222 16.29 -12.94 6.97
C ARG A 222 17.67 -12.29 6.96
N HIS A 223 18.15 -11.98 5.76
CA HIS A 223 19.45 -11.40 5.51
C HIS A 223 19.34 -10.15 4.62
N GLY A 224 19.89 -9.04 5.10
CA GLY A 224 19.90 -7.75 4.40
C GLY A 224 19.52 -6.62 5.34
N SER A 225 19.34 -5.42 4.80
CA SER A 225 18.91 -4.25 5.59
C SER A 225 17.44 -3.93 5.34
N ILE A 226 16.78 -3.38 6.36
CA ILE A 226 15.44 -2.80 6.24
C ILE A 226 15.60 -1.29 6.32
N THR A 227 15.09 -0.55 5.34
CA THR A 227 15.11 0.91 5.30
C THR A 227 13.70 1.44 5.22
N ILE A 228 13.31 2.27 6.18
CA ILE A 228 12.00 2.96 6.19
C ILE A 228 12.24 4.45 5.94
N LYS A 229 11.57 4.97 4.91
CA LYS A 229 11.64 6.37 4.50
C LYS A 229 10.25 6.98 4.37
N GLU A 230 10.17 8.29 4.41
CA GLU A 230 8.99 9.02 3.96
C GLU A 230 9.06 9.14 2.43
N TYR A 231 7.92 9.07 1.74
CA TYR A 231 7.92 9.10 0.28
C TYR A 231 8.54 10.39 -0.30
N ASP A 232 8.23 11.53 0.30
CA ASP A 232 8.69 12.84 -0.19
C ASP A 232 10.21 13.03 -0.08
N GLU A 233 10.90 12.26 0.78
CA GLU A 233 12.37 12.27 0.87
C GLU A 233 13.04 11.66 -0.37
N GLY A 234 12.34 10.78 -1.10
CA GLY A 234 12.88 10.12 -2.29
C GLY A 234 12.70 10.90 -3.59
N ALA A 235 11.75 11.83 -3.64
CA ALA A 235 11.39 12.56 -4.86
C ALA A 235 12.40 13.68 -5.22
N GLY A 236 13.22 14.13 -4.27
CA GLY A 236 14.18 15.21 -4.45
C GLY A 236 15.55 14.84 -5.05
N SER A 237 15.83 13.57 -5.34
CA SER A 237 17.17 13.11 -5.78
C SER A 237 17.26 12.63 -7.24
N ALA A 238 16.33 13.04 -8.11
CA ALA A 238 16.40 12.76 -9.55
C ALA A 238 16.93 13.94 -10.40
N GLY A 239 17.42 15.02 -9.79
CA GLY A 239 17.96 16.17 -10.52
C GLY A 239 19.08 16.88 -9.77
N GLY A 240 20.32 16.61 -10.18
CA GLY A 240 21.44 17.56 -10.09
C GLY A 240 22.03 17.86 -8.71
N ALA A 241 23.23 17.31 -8.48
CA ALA A 241 24.33 17.89 -7.71
C ALA A 241 24.09 18.35 -6.25
N ALA A 242 24.54 17.54 -5.29
CA ALA A 242 25.54 17.88 -4.28
C ALA A 242 25.56 16.79 -3.20
N GLY A 243 26.76 16.35 -2.80
CA GLY A 243 26.96 15.36 -1.75
C GLY A 243 26.41 15.84 -0.41
N GLY A 244 25.32 15.23 0.03
CA GLY A 244 24.89 15.23 1.41
C GLY A 244 24.82 13.78 1.85
N GLU A 245 25.69 13.37 2.77
CA GLU A 245 25.58 12.08 3.43
C GLU A 245 24.18 11.94 4.06
N ASP A 246 23.33 11.12 3.43
CA ASP A 246 22.10 10.61 4.02
C ASP A 246 22.47 9.75 5.23
N LYS A 247 22.78 10.41 6.36
CA LYS A 247 23.03 9.78 7.65
C LYS A 247 21.72 9.18 8.16
N SER A 248 21.33 8.04 7.61
CA SER A 248 20.34 7.15 8.21
C SER A 248 20.88 6.68 9.55
N CYS A 249 20.15 6.84 10.65
CA CYS A 249 20.57 6.24 11.91
C CYS A 249 20.28 4.73 11.84
N VAL A 250 21.21 3.94 12.37
CA VAL A 250 21.00 2.52 12.60
C VAL A 250 20.39 2.41 13.98
N ILE A 251 19.18 1.86 14.07
CA ILE A 251 18.59 1.53 15.37
C ILE A 251 19.30 0.26 15.84
N GLN A 252 20.12 0.40 16.89
CA GLN A 252 20.86 -0.70 17.52
C GLN A 252 20.04 -1.32 18.65
#